data_AF-A0A9D1FTL5-F1
#
_entry.id   AF-A0A9D1FTL5-F1
#
_cell.length_a   1.000
_cell.length_b   1.000
_cell.length_c   1.000
_cell.angle_alpha   90.00
_cell.angle_beta   90.00
_cell.angle_gamma   90.00
#
_symmetry.space_group_name_H-M   'P 1'
#
loop_
_entity.id
_entity.type
_entity.pdbx_description
1 polymer ?
#
loop_
_entity_poly.entity_id
_entity_poly.type
_entity_poly.pdbx_seq_one_letter_code
_entity_poly.pdbx_strand_id
1 'polypeptide(L)'
;MASEKTIILTAEQEEKLRQPIDEYVGGIQSKIDALRVDGVDKIVEIQNAIDGIKRDRILSKQGKQTKIAALTKSLQKAKAVEKKNKAEISKLISDAESYLNSHFNTDYYQAVKASCQQEKLQAQAKYQQSVAELTKEHQAALSKLSDPHEIKDEKYVHKNRLFDAKMQRAQAFQSIKDRQHAAFDYRYHLIDMLRMSKFTAGEAVAQRWENYRYTFNRRDFFLRNGLYIAIIVIFIALCIITPIVKGVPLLTVNNVLNILQQASPRMFLALGVAGLILLAGTDLSIGRMVGMGMTAATIIMHQGPNTGSVFGHIFDFTGMPVLVRVLLALVVCIILCTIFTAIAGFFTAKFKMHPFISTMANMLVIFGLVTYSTKGVSFGAIESTIPEMIIPKINNSFPTIILWAVAAVAIVWFIWNKTTFGKNLFAVGGNAEAAAVSGI
;
A
#
# COMPACT_ATOMS: atom_id res chain seq x y z
N MET A 1 6.52 -38.80 -42.63
CA MET A 1 6.11 -38.48 -41.25
C MET A 1 7.29 -38.77 -40.33
N ALA A 2 8.17 -37.79 -40.13
CA ALA A 2 9.25 -37.91 -39.15
C ALA A 2 8.70 -37.38 -37.82
N SER A 3 8.60 -38.25 -36.81
CA SER A 3 8.23 -37.87 -35.45
C SER A 3 9.35 -37.04 -34.84
N GLU A 4 9.29 -35.71 -34.98
CA GLU A 4 10.03 -34.83 -34.09
C GLU A 4 9.51 -35.10 -32.67
N LYS A 5 10.36 -35.70 -31.82
CA LYS A 5 10.15 -35.76 -30.37
C LYS A 5 10.02 -34.33 -29.86
N THR A 6 8.80 -33.81 -29.84
CA THR A 6 8.50 -32.50 -29.27
C THR A 6 8.68 -32.66 -27.77
N ILE A 7 9.64 -31.93 -27.19
CA ILE A 7 9.93 -31.89 -25.75
C ILE A 7 8.81 -31.13 -24.98
N ILE A 8 7.82 -30.61 -25.71
CA ILE A 8 6.63 -29.97 -25.17
C ILE A 8 5.65 -31.08 -24.73
N LEU A 9 5.42 -31.17 -23.43
CA LEU A 9 4.52 -32.14 -22.83
C LEU A 9 3.06 -31.80 -23.15
N THR A 10 2.26 -32.81 -23.49
CA THR A 10 0.79 -32.68 -23.52
C THR A 10 0.21 -32.75 -22.10
N ALA A 11 -1.04 -32.32 -21.92
CA ALA A 11 -1.72 -32.40 -20.62
C ALA A 11 -1.74 -33.85 -20.07
N GLU A 12 -1.99 -34.83 -20.94
CA GLU A 12 -1.98 -36.26 -20.58
C GLU A 12 -0.58 -36.75 -20.17
N GLN A 13 0.48 -36.26 -20.80
CA GLN A 13 1.85 -36.63 -20.43
C GLN A 13 2.23 -36.02 -19.08
N GLU A 14 1.82 -34.78 -18.80
CA GLU A 14 2.00 -34.17 -17.48
C GLU A 14 1.20 -34.86 -16.38
N GLU A 15 0.01 -35.36 -16.69
CA GLU A 15 -0.79 -36.14 -15.76
C GLU A 15 -0.11 -37.47 -15.44
N LYS A 16 0.42 -38.17 -16.46
CA LYS A 16 1.21 -39.40 -16.24
C LYS A 16 2.46 -39.19 -15.38
N LEU A 17 3.12 -38.03 -15.49
CA LEU A 17 4.25 -37.67 -14.62
C LEU A 17 3.82 -37.39 -13.17
N ARG A 18 2.57 -36.93 -12.96
CA ARG A 18 2.01 -36.64 -11.64
C ARG A 18 1.38 -37.85 -10.96
N GLN A 19 0.78 -38.77 -11.71
CA GLN A 19 0.14 -39.98 -11.21
C GLN A 19 0.89 -40.70 -10.07
N PRO A 20 2.20 -41.03 -10.19
CA PRO A 20 2.90 -41.73 -9.11
C PRO A 20 3.07 -40.88 -7.84
N ILE A 21 3.12 -39.55 -7.97
CA ILE A 21 3.15 -38.62 -6.83
C ILE A 21 1.76 -38.56 -6.18
N ASP A 22 0.72 -38.45 -7.00
CA ASP A 22 -0.66 -38.32 -6.55
C ASP A 22 -1.16 -39.59 -5.86
N GLU A 23 -0.83 -40.77 -6.38
CA GLU A 23 -1.16 -42.06 -5.77
C GLU A 23 -0.45 -42.24 -4.43
N TYR A 24 0.83 -41.91 -4.36
CA TYR A 24 1.61 -42.06 -3.12
C TYR A 24 1.13 -41.08 -2.04
N VAL A 25 1.04 -39.79 -2.37
CA VAL A 25 0.63 -38.75 -1.43
C VAL A 25 -0.85 -38.89 -1.07
N GLY A 26 -1.72 -39.20 -2.04
CA GLY A 26 -3.14 -39.44 -1.82
C GLY A 26 -3.42 -40.67 -0.94
N GLY A 27 -2.61 -41.72 -1.11
CA GLY A 27 -2.65 -42.90 -0.24
C GLY A 27 -2.25 -42.57 1.21
N ILE A 28 -1.25 -41.72 1.41
CA ILE A 28 -0.87 -41.23 2.75
C ILE A 28 -1.95 -40.29 3.31
N GLN A 29 -2.48 -39.38 2.50
CA GLN A 29 -3.53 -38.45 2.88
C GLN A 29 -4.77 -39.20 3.39
N SER A 30 -5.21 -40.25 2.68
CA SER A 30 -6.35 -41.07 3.09
C SER A 30 -6.15 -41.71 4.48
N LYS A 31 -4.92 -42.12 4.81
CA LYS A 31 -4.57 -42.65 6.14
C LYS A 31 -4.59 -41.55 7.20
N ILE A 32 -4.06 -40.37 6.87
CA ILE A 32 -4.06 -39.20 7.75
C ILE A 32 -5.50 -38.76 8.05
N ASP A 33 -6.36 -38.71 7.03
CA ASP A 33 -7.76 -38.30 7.17
C ASP A 33 -8.52 -39.27 8.07
N ALA A 34 -8.35 -40.58 7.88
CA ALA A 34 -8.92 -41.59 8.78
C ALA A 34 -8.51 -41.39 10.25
N LEU A 35 -7.27 -40.95 10.50
CA LEU A 35 -6.77 -40.65 11.84
C LEU A 35 -7.24 -39.27 12.38
N ARG A 36 -7.71 -38.36 11.52
CA ARG A 36 -8.15 -37.00 11.86
C ARG A 36 -9.64 -36.88 12.14
N VAL A 37 -10.47 -37.72 11.50
CA VAL A 37 -11.94 -37.70 11.61
C VAL A 37 -12.41 -37.60 13.07
N ASP A 38 -11.91 -38.51 13.92
CA ASP A 38 -12.31 -38.57 15.34
C ASP A 38 -11.45 -37.69 16.28
N GLY A 39 -10.47 -36.98 15.71
CA GLY A 39 -9.52 -36.14 16.44
C GLY A 39 -9.69 -34.66 16.08
N VAL A 40 -8.85 -34.18 15.16
CA VAL A 40 -8.75 -32.75 14.82
C VAL A 40 -10.04 -32.22 14.18
N ASP A 41 -10.65 -32.96 13.28
CA ASP A 41 -11.85 -32.50 12.57
C ASP A 41 -13.02 -32.34 13.54
N LYS A 42 -13.16 -33.31 14.46
CA LYS A 42 -14.13 -33.24 15.55
C LYS A 42 -13.85 -32.07 16.51
N ILE A 43 -12.59 -31.74 16.79
CA ILE A 43 -12.25 -30.56 17.60
C ILE A 43 -12.72 -29.27 16.92
N VAL A 44 -12.45 -29.11 15.61
CA VAL A 44 -12.85 -27.91 14.85
C VAL A 44 -14.37 -27.79 14.80
N GLU A 45 -15.08 -28.89 14.53
CA GLU A 45 -16.55 -28.93 14.53
C GLU A 45 -17.13 -28.51 15.89
N ILE A 46 -16.61 -29.08 16.98
CA ILE A 46 -17.07 -28.76 18.34
C ILE A 46 -16.75 -27.31 18.71
N GLN A 47 -15.58 -26.80 18.34
CA GLN A 47 -15.17 -25.42 18.62
C GLN A 47 -16.08 -24.42 17.88
N ASN A 48 -16.37 -24.68 16.60
CA ASN A 48 -17.32 -23.89 15.82
C ASN A 48 -18.72 -23.90 16.44
N ALA A 49 -19.19 -25.06 16.92
CA ALA A 49 -20.47 -25.18 17.61
C ALA A 49 -20.50 -24.37 18.92
N ILE A 50 -19.42 -24.42 19.72
CA ILE A 50 -19.29 -23.61 20.94
C ILE A 50 -19.34 -22.11 20.62
N ASP A 51 -18.60 -21.67 19.60
CA ASP A 51 -18.54 -20.26 19.22
C ASP A 51 -19.85 -19.77 18.58
N GLY A 52 -20.61 -20.67 17.94
CA GLY A 52 -22.00 -20.42 17.52
C GLY A 52 -22.91 -20.18 18.72
N ILE A 53 -22.87 -21.07 19.73
CA ILE A 53 -23.70 -20.96 20.95
C ILE A 53 -23.38 -19.68 21.75
N LYS A 54 -22.10 -19.26 21.79
CA LYS A 54 -21.72 -18.00 22.46
C LYS A 54 -22.38 -16.79 21.79
N ARG A 55 -22.39 -16.77 20.44
CA ARG A 55 -22.92 -15.69 19.60
C ARG A 55 -24.45 -15.66 19.53
N ASP A 56 -25.11 -16.79 19.77
CA ASP A 56 -26.57 -16.91 19.77
C ASP A 56 -27.20 -15.97 20.81
N ARG A 57 -28.14 -15.11 20.40
CA ARG A 57 -28.82 -14.14 21.30
C ARG A 57 -30.14 -14.66 21.88
N ILE A 58 -30.61 -15.83 21.43
CA ILE A 58 -31.90 -16.42 21.80
C ILE A 58 -31.76 -17.33 23.03
N LEU A 59 -30.61 -17.99 23.19
CA LEU A 59 -30.35 -18.88 24.32
C LEU A 59 -30.16 -18.13 25.65
N SER A 60 -30.85 -18.61 26.70
CA SER A 60 -30.66 -18.15 28.08
C SER A 60 -29.24 -18.43 28.58
N LYS A 61 -28.72 -17.61 29.51
CA LYS A 61 -27.36 -17.77 30.09
C LYS A 61 -27.11 -19.19 30.60
N GLN A 62 -28.11 -19.77 31.28
CA GLN A 62 -28.04 -21.11 31.83
C GLN A 62 -28.09 -22.19 30.74
N GLY A 63 -28.93 -22.00 29.71
CA GLY A 63 -28.98 -22.89 28.54
C GLY A 63 -27.68 -22.91 27.73
N LYS A 64 -27.00 -21.76 27.60
CA LYS A 64 -25.66 -21.67 27.01
C LYS A 64 -24.64 -22.46 27.82
N GLN A 65 -24.60 -22.28 29.13
CA GLN A 65 -23.66 -22.99 30.01
C GLN A 65 -23.83 -24.50 29.91
N THR A 66 -25.05 -25.03 29.93
CA THR A 66 -25.30 -26.47 29.85
C THR A 66 -24.83 -27.07 28.51
N LYS A 67 -25.16 -26.42 27.39
CA LYS A 67 -24.74 -26.89 26.05
C LYS A 67 -23.22 -26.81 25.87
N ILE A 68 -22.59 -25.72 26.33
CA ILE A 68 -21.13 -25.57 26.29
C ILE A 68 -20.47 -26.63 27.17
N ALA A 69 -20.99 -26.92 28.37
CA ALA A 69 -20.44 -27.95 29.25
C ALA A 69 -20.48 -29.35 28.61
N ALA A 70 -21.58 -29.69 27.91
CA ALA A 70 -21.70 -30.96 27.18
C ALA A 70 -20.66 -31.06 26.04
N LEU A 71 -20.54 -30.00 25.23
CA LEU A 71 -19.56 -29.92 24.14
C LEU A 71 -18.11 -29.91 24.66
N THR A 72 -17.87 -29.36 25.85
CA THR A 72 -16.53 -29.36 26.45
C THR A 72 -16.08 -30.78 26.81
N LYS A 73 -17.01 -31.66 27.22
CA LYS A 73 -16.69 -33.09 27.48
C LYS A 73 -16.37 -33.85 26.19
N SER A 74 -17.12 -33.63 25.11
CA SER A 74 -16.79 -34.24 23.82
C SER A 74 -15.47 -33.70 23.25
N LEU A 75 -15.18 -32.42 23.45
CA LEU A 75 -13.92 -31.80 23.07
C LEU A 75 -12.72 -32.43 23.78
N GLN A 76 -12.84 -32.79 25.07
CA GLN A 76 -11.78 -33.50 25.79
C GLN A 76 -11.52 -34.90 25.21
N LYS A 77 -12.57 -35.64 24.82
CA LYS A 77 -12.43 -36.94 24.17
C LYS A 77 -11.71 -36.82 22.82
N ALA A 78 -12.11 -35.86 21.98
CA ALA A 78 -11.47 -35.62 20.69
C ALA A 78 -9.99 -35.20 20.84
N LYS A 79 -9.66 -34.37 21.85
CA LYS A 79 -8.26 -34.04 22.19
C LYS A 79 -7.42 -35.24 22.65
N ALA A 80 -8.03 -36.21 23.32
CA ALA A 80 -7.34 -37.44 23.70
C ALA A 80 -6.99 -38.29 22.47
N VAL A 81 -7.93 -38.39 21.51
CA VAL A 81 -7.72 -39.07 20.22
C VAL A 81 -6.65 -38.36 19.40
N GLU A 82 -6.70 -37.02 19.29
CA GLU A 82 -5.66 -36.23 18.63
C GLU A 82 -4.26 -36.51 19.24
N LYS A 83 -4.14 -36.49 20.56
CA LYS A 83 -2.86 -36.74 21.25
C LYS A 83 -2.33 -38.14 20.97
N LYS A 84 -3.20 -39.15 20.89
CA LYS A 84 -2.85 -40.54 20.57
C LYS A 84 -2.34 -40.66 19.13
N ASN A 85 -3.03 -40.05 18.17
CA ASN A 85 -2.73 -40.19 16.75
C ASN A 85 -1.62 -39.25 16.27
N LYS A 86 -1.23 -38.25 17.06
CA LYS A 86 -0.25 -37.21 16.70
C LYS A 86 1.09 -37.75 16.20
N ALA A 87 1.64 -38.77 16.88
CA ALA A 87 2.94 -39.34 16.51
C ALA A 87 2.87 -40.07 15.15
N GLU A 88 1.79 -40.81 14.92
CA GLU A 88 1.56 -41.54 13.67
C GLU A 88 1.31 -40.59 12.50
N ILE A 89 0.46 -39.57 12.70
CA ILE A 89 0.23 -38.52 11.69
C ILE A 89 1.54 -37.80 11.35
N SER A 90 2.36 -37.46 12.35
CA SER A 90 3.64 -36.81 12.11
C SER A 90 4.60 -37.68 11.30
N LYS A 91 4.59 -39.00 11.52
CA LYS A 91 5.41 -39.94 10.76
C LYS A 91 4.93 -40.03 9.31
N LEU A 92 3.62 -40.18 9.10
CA LEU A 92 3.02 -40.21 7.76
C LEU A 92 3.30 -38.93 6.97
N ILE A 93 3.21 -37.76 7.61
CA ILE A 93 3.57 -36.47 6.98
C ILE A 93 5.06 -36.46 6.60
N SER A 94 5.94 -36.89 7.50
CA SER A 94 7.38 -36.94 7.23
C SER A 94 7.72 -37.87 6.05
N ASP A 95 7.06 -39.02 5.96
CA ASP A 95 7.24 -39.98 4.86
C ASP A 95 6.80 -39.36 3.52
N ALA A 96 5.64 -38.70 3.48
CA ALA A 96 5.14 -38.00 2.30
C ALA A 96 6.04 -36.82 1.89
N GLU A 97 6.51 -36.01 2.85
CA GLU A 97 7.43 -34.89 2.58
C GLU A 97 8.77 -35.39 2.02
N SER A 98 9.29 -36.49 2.56
CA SER A 98 10.54 -37.08 2.09
C SER A 98 10.39 -37.54 0.64
N TYR A 99 9.28 -38.21 0.31
CA TYR A 99 8.97 -38.60 -1.05
C TYR A 99 8.82 -37.38 -1.99
N LEU A 100 8.08 -36.36 -1.57
CA LEU A 100 7.93 -35.12 -2.35
C LEU A 100 9.27 -34.42 -2.60
N ASN A 101 10.15 -34.37 -1.62
CA ASN A 101 11.47 -33.74 -1.77
C ASN A 101 12.36 -34.48 -2.77
N SER A 102 12.26 -35.81 -2.82
CA SER A 102 13.04 -36.65 -3.73
C SER A 102 12.49 -36.70 -5.15
N HIS A 103 11.16 -36.74 -5.31
CA HIS A 103 10.52 -37.05 -6.60
C HIS A 103 9.88 -35.84 -7.28
N PHE A 104 9.34 -34.87 -6.53
CA PHE A 104 8.56 -33.79 -7.15
C PHE A 104 9.37 -32.94 -8.12
N ASN A 105 10.59 -32.57 -7.72
CA ASN A 105 11.44 -31.72 -8.56
C ASN A 105 11.98 -32.50 -9.76
N THR A 106 12.53 -33.70 -9.54
CA THR A 106 13.20 -34.49 -10.57
C THR A 106 12.23 -35.09 -11.58
N ASP A 107 11.11 -35.63 -11.11
CA ASP A 107 10.27 -36.51 -11.92
C ASP A 107 9.13 -35.72 -12.61
N TYR A 108 8.77 -34.55 -12.05
CA TYR A 108 7.69 -33.72 -12.58
C TYR A 108 8.13 -32.30 -12.92
N TYR A 109 8.55 -31.49 -11.94
CA TYR A 109 8.67 -30.05 -12.11
C TYR A 109 9.73 -29.63 -13.14
N GLN A 110 10.89 -30.30 -13.19
CA GLN A 110 11.92 -29.99 -14.20
C GLN A 110 11.45 -30.29 -15.62
N ALA A 111 10.69 -31.37 -15.82
CA ALA A 111 10.13 -31.73 -17.12
C ALA A 111 9.12 -30.68 -17.60
N VAL A 112 8.21 -30.24 -16.71
CA VAL A 112 7.27 -29.15 -17.00
C VAL A 112 8.00 -27.85 -17.32
N LYS A 113 9.01 -27.48 -16.52
CA LYS A 113 9.80 -26.26 -16.73
C LYS A 113 10.53 -26.27 -18.08
N ALA A 114 11.11 -27.41 -18.47
CA ALA A 114 11.75 -27.58 -19.77
C ALA A 114 10.74 -27.48 -20.92
N SER A 115 9.58 -28.12 -20.78
CA SER A 115 8.44 -28.03 -21.71
C SER A 115 7.99 -26.58 -21.89
N CYS A 116 7.74 -25.84 -20.80
CA CYS A 116 7.35 -24.43 -20.84
C CYS A 116 8.40 -23.55 -21.52
N GLN A 117 9.70 -23.81 -21.30
CA GLN A 117 10.77 -23.08 -21.98
C GLN A 117 10.74 -23.30 -23.49
N GLN A 118 10.50 -24.53 -23.95
CA GLN A 118 10.37 -24.83 -25.37
C GLN A 118 9.10 -24.25 -25.98
N GLU A 119 7.97 -24.36 -25.30
CA GLU A 119 6.69 -23.80 -25.73
C GLU A 119 6.80 -22.28 -25.93
N LYS A 120 7.57 -21.60 -25.07
CA LYS A 120 7.85 -20.17 -25.19
C LYS A 120 8.69 -19.84 -26.43
N LEU A 121 9.69 -20.65 -26.74
CA LEU A 121 10.49 -20.49 -27.97
C LEU A 121 9.63 -20.73 -29.22
N GLN A 122 8.78 -21.76 -29.20
CA GLN A 122 7.86 -22.05 -30.30
C GLN A 122 6.83 -20.93 -30.50
N ALA A 123 6.23 -20.40 -29.43
CA ALA A 123 5.31 -19.27 -29.50
C ALA A 123 5.98 -18.01 -30.04
N GLN A 124 7.25 -17.78 -29.71
CA GLN A 124 8.05 -16.68 -30.25
C GLN A 124 8.34 -16.88 -31.75
N ALA A 125 8.68 -18.10 -32.18
CA ALA A 125 8.92 -18.43 -33.58
C ALA A 125 7.63 -18.30 -34.43
N LYS A 126 6.50 -18.82 -33.92
CA LYS A 126 5.17 -18.64 -34.55
C LYS A 126 4.84 -17.17 -34.75
N TYR A 127 5.06 -16.33 -33.73
CA TYR A 127 4.85 -14.88 -33.87
C TYR A 127 5.74 -14.27 -34.96
N GLN A 128 7.02 -14.63 -35.03
CA GLN A 128 7.92 -14.12 -36.07
C GLN A 128 7.46 -14.54 -37.47
N GLN A 129 7.01 -15.79 -37.63
CA GLN A 129 6.46 -16.30 -38.88
C GLN A 129 5.18 -15.53 -39.27
N SER A 130 4.22 -15.38 -38.35
CA SER A 130 2.98 -14.62 -38.59
C SER A 130 3.27 -13.17 -38.95
N VAL A 131 4.22 -12.51 -38.28
CA VAL A 131 4.60 -11.14 -38.63
C VAL A 131 5.23 -11.07 -40.02
N ALA A 132 6.09 -12.02 -40.38
CA ALA A 132 6.70 -12.07 -41.72
C ALA A 132 5.64 -12.29 -42.82
N GLU A 133 4.69 -13.19 -42.59
CA GLU A 133 3.57 -13.45 -43.50
C GLU A 133 2.66 -12.24 -43.65
N LEU A 134 2.22 -11.64 -42.53
CA LEU A 134 1.42 -10.41 -42.53
C LEU A 134 2.12 -9.25 -43.24
N THR A 135 3.45 -9.16 -43.12
CA THR A 135 4.24 -8.13 -43.82
C THR A 135 4.29 -8.39 -45.32
N LYS A 136 4.43 -9.67 -45.73
CA LYS A 136 4.43 -10.07 -47.14
C LYS A 136 3.05 -9.84 -47.78
N GLU A 137 1.97 -10.20 -47.10
CA GLU A 137 0.59 -9.92 -47.53
C GLU A 137 0.36 -8.42 -47.71
N HIS A 138 0.78 -7.62 -46.74
CA HIS A 138 0.67 -6.17 -46.79
C HIS A 138 1.43 -5.56 -47.97
N GLN A 139 2.67 -6.01 -48.22
CA GLN A 139 3.45 -5.56 -49.39
C GLN A 139 2.76 -5.92 -50.71
N ALA A 140 2.22 -7.14 -50.82
CA ALA A 140 1.48 -7.58 -51.99
C ALA A 140 0.17 -6.81 -52.18
N ALA A 141 -0.53 -6.45 -51.10
CA ALA A 141 -1.73 -5.61 -51.13
C ALA A 141 -1.38 -4.19 -51.58
N LEU A 142 -0.35 -3.58 -50.99
CA LEU A 142 0.10 -2.24 -51.35
C LEU A 142 0.53 -2.13 -52.83
N SER A 143 1.15 -3.16 -53.40
CA SER A 143 1.55 -3.14 -54.81
C SER A 143 0.37 -3.09 -55.80
N LYS A 144 -0.86 -3.37 -55.35
CA LYS A 144 -2.08 -3.37 -56.15
C LYS A 144 -2.92 -2.11 -55.97
N LEU A 145 -2.60 -1.28 -54.97
CA LEU A 145 -3.36 -0.09 -54.61
C LEU A 145 -2.67 1.17 -55.13
N SER A 146 -3.43 2.03 -55.80
CA SER A 146 -2.95 3.32 -56.32
C SER A 146 -3.61 4.51 -55.62
N ASP A 147 -4.79 4.31 -55.02
CA ASP A 147 -5.56 5.37 -54.36
C ASP A 147 -4.97 5.70 -52.95
N PRO A 148 -4.73 6.99 -52.63
CA PRO A 148 -4.16 7.39 -51.34
C PRO A 148 -5.01 7.02 -50.11
N HIS A 149 -6.34 7.01 -50.22
CA HIS A 149 -7.23 6.61 -49.13
C HIS A 149 -7.17 5.11 -48.89
N GLU A 150 -7.20 4.30 -49.95
CA GLU A 150 -7.09 2.84 -49.83
C GLU A 150 -5.73 2.41 -49.26
N ILE A 151 -4.64 3.07 -49.66
CA ILE A 151 -3.29 2.85 -49.10
C ILE A 151 -3.27 3.16 -47.59
N LYS A 152 -3.97 4.21 -47.15
CA LYS A 152 -4.05 4.58 -45.74
C LYS A 152 -4.84 3.54 -44.93
N ASP A 153 -5.96 3.06 -45.48
CA ASP A 153 -6.80 2.06 -44.82
C ASP A 153 -6.08 0.72 -44.70
N GLU A 154 -5.39 0.28 -45.75
CA GLU A 154 -4.57 -0.94 -45.73
C GLU A 154 -3.44 -0.86 -44.68
N LYS A 155 -2.77 0.30 -44.55
CA LYS A 155 -1.78 0.52 -43.47
C LYS A 155 -2.41 0.40 -42.07
N TYR A 156 -3.64 0.88 -41.90
CA TYR A 156 -4.36 0.76 -40.63
C TYR A 156 -4.73 -0.71 -40.33
N VAL A 157 -5.24 -1.44 -41.33
CA VAL A 157 -5.56 -2.86 -41.22
C VAL A 157 -4.31 -3.68 -40.87
N HIS A 158 -3.19 -3.45 -41.56
CA HIS A 158 -1.93 -4.14 -41.26
C HIS A 158 -1.47 -3.89 -39.83
N LYS A 159 -1.55 -2.64 -39.35
CA LYS A 159 -1.22 -2.29 -37.95
C LYS A 159 -2.08 -3.07 -36.95
N ASN A 160 -3.38 -3.22 -37.21
CA ASN A 160 -4.29 -3.99 -36.36
C ASN A 160 -3.94 -5.49 -36.39
N ARG A 161 -3.69 -6.08 -37.56
CA ARG A 161 -3.26 -7.49 -37.67
C ARG A 161 -1.96 -7.75 -36.90
N LEU A 162 -0.98 -6.84 -36.98
CA LEU A 162 0.25 -6.93 -36.19
C LEU A 162 -0.01 -6.82 -34.68
N PHE A 163 -0.97 -5.99 -34.28
CA PHE A 163 -1.38 -5.88 -32.89
C PHE A 163 -2.03 -7.18 -32.39
N ASP A 164 -2.90 -7.80 -33.19
CA ASP A 164 -3.56 -9.07 -32.86
C ASP A 164 -2.54 -10.20 -32.74
N ALA A 165 -1.59 -10.32 -33.68
CA ALA A 165 -0.50 -11.29 -33.60
C ALA A 165 0.34 -11.10 -32.33
N LYS A 166 0.61 -9.84 -31.94
CA LYS A 166 1.32 -9.51 -30.71
C LYS A 166 0.51 -9.89 -29.47
N MET A 167 -0.81 -9.71 -29.50
CA MET A 167 -1.72 -10.07 -28.42
C MET A 167 -1.79 -11.59 -28.23
N GLN A 168 -1.90 -12.35 -29.32
CA GLN A 168 -1.86 -13.82 -29.30
C GLN A 168 -0.54 -14.33 -28.69
N ARG A 169 0.61 -13.76 -29.06
CA ARG A 169 1.90 -14.10 -28.44
C ARG A 169 1.90 -13.78 -26.94
N ALA A 170 1.36 -12.64 -26.54
CA ALA A 170 1.28 -12.27 -25.14
C ALA A 170 0.39 -13.23 -24.33
N GLN A 171 -0.75 -13.64 -24.90
CA GLN A 171 -1.65 -14.63 -24.31
C GLN A 171 -0.95 -15.99 -24.16
N ALA A 172 -0.25 -16.46 -25.19
CA ALA A 172 0.53 -17.70 -25.12
C ALA A 172 1.63 -17.63 -24.05
N PHE A 173 2.33 -16.50 -23.94
CA PHE A 173 3.33 -16.33 -22.88
C PHE A 173 2.72 -16.34 -21.48
N GLN A 174 1.51 -15.79 -21.34
CA GLN A 174 0.79 -15.81 -20.08
C GLN A 174 0.34 -17.23 -19.72
N SER A 175 -0.26 -17.98 -20.65
CA SER A 175 -0.68 -19.36 -20.39
C SER A 175 0.49 -20.28 -20.01
N ILE A 176 1.64 -20.12 -20.66
CA ILE A 176 2.88 -20.84 -20.32
C ILE A 176 3.35 -20.49 -18.90
N LYS A 177 3.28 -19.20 -18.54
CA LYS A 177 3.64 -18.72 -17.20
C LYS A 177 2.69 -19.29 -16.15
N ASP A 178 1.40 -19.30 -16.42
CA ASP A 178 0.35 -19.83 -15.54
C ASP A 178 0.54 -21.33 -15.32
N ARG A 179 0.84 -22.10 -16.38
CA ARG A 179 1.14 -23.53 -16.31
C ARG A 179 2.38 -23.82 -15.45
N GLN A 180 3.46 -23.07 -15.64
CA GLN A 180 4.68 -23.25 -14.85
C GLN A 180 4.43 -22.92 -13.37
N HIS A 181 3.68 -21.85 -13.09
CA HIS A 181 3.32 -21.46 -11.73
C HIS A 181 2.41 -22.49 -11.06
N ALA A 182 1.37 -22.97 -11.76
CA ALA A 182 0.49 -24.02 -11.28
C ALA A 182 1.24 -25.31 -10.94
N ALA A 183 2.23 -25.69 -11.77
CA ALA A 183 3.09 -26.85 -11.49
C ALA A 183 3.96 -26.66 -10.23
N PHE A 184 4.42 -25.43 -9.95
CA PHE A 184 5.14 -25.13 -8.70
C PHE A 184 4.19 -25.17 -7.49
N ASP A 185 3.04 -24.51 -7.60
CA ASP A 185 2.03 -24.41 -6.53
C ASP A 185 1.43 -25.77 -6.18
N TYR A 186 1.39 -26.70 -7.14
CA TYR A 186 0.91 -28.06 -6.92
C TYR A 186 1.65 -28.76 -5.78
N ARG A 187 2.96 -28.55 -5.62
CA ARG A 187 3.71 -29.06 -4.48
C ARG A 187 3.16 -28.56 -3.15
N TYR A 188 2.89 -27.26 -3.08
CA TYR A 188 2.41 -26.63 -1.86
C TYR A 188 0.96 -27.01 -1.57
N HIS A 189 0.16 -27.28 -2.60
CA HIS A 189 -1.16 -27.87 -2.43
C HIS A 189 -1.09 -29.27 -1.78
N LEU A 190 -0.17 -30.13 -2.24
CA LEU A 190 0.05 -31.45 -1.62
C LEU A 190 0.51 -31.32 -0.15
N ILE A 191 1.43 -30.40 0.14
CA ILE A 191 1.88 -30.11 1.51
C ILE A 191 0.74 -29.54 2.37
N ASP A 192 -0.10 -28.67 1.81
CA ASP A 192 -1.24 -28.06 2.48
C ASP A 192 -2.26 -29.11 2.93
N MET A 193 -2.60 -30.07 2.07
CA MET A 193 -3.47 -31.20 2.43
C MET A 193 -2.89 -32.02 3.59
N LEU A 194 -1.57 -32.29 3.54
CA LEU A 194 -0.88 -33.06 4.57
C LEU A 194 -0.79 -32.31 5.90
N ARG A 195 -0.68 -30.98 5.91
CA ARG A 195 -0.38 -30.18 7.13
C ARG A 195 -1.46 -29.21 7.57
N MET A 196 -2.61 -29.17 6.89
CA MET A 196 -3.71 -28.23 7.15
C MET A 196 -3.21 -26.78 7.25
N SER A 197 -2.57 -26.30 6.18
CA SER A 197 -2.07 -24.94 6.02
C SER A 197 -0.96 -24.50 6.99
N LYS A 198 -0.29 -25.46 7.64
CA LYS A 198 0.88 -25.19 8.48
C LYS A 198 2.18 -25.35 7.69
N PHE A 199 2.59 -24.32 6.96
CA PHE A 199 3.88 -24.30 6.26
C PHE A 199 5.06 -23.99 7.20
N THR A 200 6.25 -24.47 6.86
CA THR A 200 7.50 -23.99 7.47
C THR A 200 7.81 -22.57 7.02
N ALA A 201 8.68 -21.87 7.76
CA ALA A 201 9.12 -20.53 7.37
C ALA A 201 9.79 -20.52 5.98
N GLY A 202 10.56 -21.56 5.64
CA GLY A 202 11.20 -21.69 4.33
C GLY A 202 10.20 -21.85 3.19
N GLU A 203 9.20 -22.73 3.37
CA GLU A 203 8.12 -22.95 2.40
C GLU A 203 7.27 -21.69 2.18
N ALA A 204 6.90 -21.00 3.27
CA ALA A 204 6.13 -19.76 3.18
C ALA A 204 6.90 -18.65 2.43
N VAL A 205 8.21 -18.53 2.67
CA VAL A 205 9.07 -17.58 1.95
C VAL A 205 9.19 -17.96 0.48
N ALA A 206 9.40 -19.24 0.17
CA ALA A 206 9.52 -19.73 -1.21
C ALA A 206 8.23 -19.50 -2.01
N GLN A 207 7.06 -19.82 -1.43
CA GLN A 207 5.76 -19.58 -2.05
C GLN A 207 5.50 -18.08 -2.25
N ARG A 208 5.78 -17.25 -1.22
CA ARG A 208 5.64 -15.79 -1.35
C ARG A 208 6.53 -15.21 -2.44
N TRP A 209 7.75 -15.70 -2.56
CA TRP A 209 8.70 -15.24 -3.57
C TRP A 209 8.27 -15.65 -4.98
N GLU A 210 7.81 -16.88 -5.18
CA GLU A 210 7.30 -17.31 -6.48
C GLU A 210 6.01 -16.56 -6.87
N ASN A 211 5.07 -16.39 -5.93
CA ASN A 211 3.88 -15.56 -6.14
C ASN A 211 4.25 -14.12 -6.52
N TYR A 212 5.29 -13.56 -5.90
CA TYR A 212 5.79 -12.25 -6.28
C TYR A 212 6.34 -12.25 -7.71
N ARG A 213 7.17 -13.23 -8.11
CA ARG A 213 7.68 -13.34 -9.49
C ARG A 213 6.57 -13.57 -10.52
N TYR A 214 5.55 -14.34 -10.16
CA TYR A 214 4.39 -14.61 -10.99
C TYR A 214 3.53 -13.37 -11.18
N THR A 215 3.26 -12.61 -10.13
CA THR A 215 2.44 -11.39 -10.23
C THR A 215 3.24 -10.17 -10.71
N PHE A 216 4.57 -10.21 -10.66
CA PHE A 216 5.41 -9.08 -11.04
C PHE A 216 5.24 -8.72 -12.52
N ASN A 217 4.69 -7.54 -12.75
CA ASN A 217 4.58 -6.92 -14.05
C ASN A 217 5.45 -5.66 -14.09
N ARG A 218 6.45 -5.64 -14.98
CA ARG A 218 7.38 -4.50 -15.11
C ARG A 218 6.66 -3.19 -15.41
N ARG A 219 5.65 -3.21 -16.29
CA ARG A 219 4.91 -1.98 -16.64
C ARG A 219 4.14 -1.46 -15.45
N ASP A 220 3.41 -2.35 -14.78
CA ASP A 220 2.64 -1.99 -13.59
C ASP A 220 3.56 -1.51 -12.46
N PHE A 221 4.73 -2.14 -12.28
CA PHE A 221 5.75 -1.69 -11.35
C PHE A 221 6.21 -0.26 -11.63
N PHE A 222 6.55 0.08 -12.88
CA PHE A 222 6.97 1.43 -13.24
C PHE A 222 5.83 2.44 -13.17
N LEU A 223 4.60 2.05 -13.53
CA LEU A 223 3.44 2.95 -13.47
C LEU A 223 3.05 3.26 -12.01
N ARG A 224 3.01 2.25 -11.15
CA ARG A 224 2.69 2.42 -9.72
C ARG A 224 3.79 3.13 -8.94
N ASN A 225 5.06 2.88 -9.28
CA ASN A 225 6.20 3.46 -8.59
C ASN A 225 6.88 4.62 -9.33
N GLY A 226 6.28 5.11 -10.42
CA GLY A 226 6.91 6.06 -11.34
C GLY A 226 7.31 7.37 -10.65
N LEU A 227 6.44 7.90 -9.81
CA LEU A 227 6.72 9.11 -9.02
C LEU A 227 7.92 8.91 -8.08
N TYR A 228 7.95 7.80 -7.34
CA TYR A 228 9.06 7.50 -6.42
C TYR A 228 10.39 7.31 -7.16
N ILE A 229 10.36 6.60 -8.29
CA ILE A 229 11.54 6.41 -9.13
C ILE A 229 12.02 7.77 -9.67
N ALA A 230 11.12 8.62 -10.15
CA ALA A 230 11.46 9.95 -10.65
C ALA A 230 12.10 10.82 -9.55
N ILE A 231 11.53 10.83 -8.34
CA ILE A 231 12.09 11.56 -7.19
C ILE A 231 13.51 11.05 -6.86
N ILE A 232 13.71 9.74 -6.81
CA ILE A 232 15.02 9.14 -6.51
C ILE A 232 16.05 9.49 -7.60
N VAL A 233 15.66 9.38 -8.87
CA VAL A 233 16.55 9.71 -10.00
C VAL A 233 16.95 11.17 -9.97
N ILE A 234 15.99 12.08 -9.76
CA ILE A 234 16.27 13.53 -9.63
C ILE A 234 17.17 13.79 -8.43
N PHE A 235 16.92 13.13 -7.30
CA PHE A 235 17.73 13.29 -6.10
C PHE A 235 19.19 12.86 -6.31
N ILE A 236 19.41 11.69 -6.93
CA ILE A 236 20.75 11.19 -7.26
C ILE A 236 21.44 12.14 -8.25
N ALA A 237 20.73 12.56 -9.29
CA ALA A 237 21.26 13.51 -10.29
C ALA A 237 21.70 14.81 -9.63
N LEU A 238 20.89 15.39 -8.74
CA LEU A 238 21.24 16.60 -8.00
C LEU A 238 22.44 16.37 -7.08
N CYS A 239 22.52 15.23 -6.39
CA CYS A 239 23.66 14.89 -5.52
C CYS A 239 24.98 14.77 -6.28
N ILE A 240 24.96 14.38 -7.55
CA ILE A 240 26.15 14.28 -8.41
C ILE A 240 26.48 15.63 -9.06
N ILE A 241 25.48 16.33 -9.61
CA ILE A 241 25.69 17.56 -10.39
C ILE A 241 26.15 18.72 -9.49
N THR A 242 25.58 18.86 -8.29
CA THR A 242 25.85 20.03 -7.44
C THR A 242 27.29 20.11 -6.90
N PRO A 243 27.97 19.03 -6.45
CA PRO A 243 29.39 19.08 -6.18
C PRO A 243 30.23 19.45 -7.41
N ILE A 244 29.88 18.92 -8.59
CA ILE A 244 30.66 19.12 -9.83
C ILE A 244 30.56 20.56 -10.33
N VAL A 245 29.35 21.13 -10.34
CA VAL A 245 29.10 22.45 -10.93
C VAL A 245 29.29 23.59 -9.92
N LYS A 246 28.86 23.39 -8.67
CA LYS A 246 28.84 24.45 -7.65
C LYS A 246 29.91 24.27 -6.56
N GLY A 247 30.64 23.16 -6.53
CA GLY A 247 31.65 22.89 -5.49
C GLY A 247 31.08 22.71 -4.08
N VAL A 248 29.76 22.61 -3.93
CA VAL A 248 29.08 22.43 -2.62
C VAL A 248 28.47 21.04 -2.57
N PRO A 249 28.98 20.14 -1.70
CA PRO A 249 28.36 18.83 -1.49
C PRO A 249 26.95 18.99 -0.90
N LEU A 250 25.93 18.42 -1.55
CA LEU A 250 24.56 18.45 -1.03
C LEU A 250 24.41 17.60 0.24
N LEU A 251 25.02 16.41 0.28
CA LEU A 251 24.94 15.46 1.39
C LEU A 251 25.96 15.75 2.49
N THR A 252 25.89 16.94 3.08
CA THR A 252 26.59 17.24 4.33
C THR A 252 25.64 17.15 5.51
N VAL A 253 26.17 16.82 6.70
CA VAL A 253 25.38 16.76 7.94
C VAL A 253 24.64 18.08 8.17
N ASN A 254 25.30 19.22 7.95
CA ASN A 254 24.70 20.54 8.11
C ASN A 254 23.56 20.78 7.11
N ASN A 255 23.73 20.42 5.83
CA ASN A 255 22.66 20.58 4.85
C ASN A 255 21.47 19.67 5.15
N VAL A 256 21.70 18.42 5.56
CA VAL A 256 20.64 17.50 5.97
C VAL A 256 19.89 18.05 7.18
N LEU A 257 20.60 18.52 8.21
CA LEU A 257 19.98 19.11 9.39
C LEU A 257 19.20 20.39 9.06
N ASN A 258 19.69 21.23 8.15
CA ASN A 258 18.98 22.43 7.69
C ASN A 258 17.72 22.09 6.89
N ILE A 259 17.76 21.04 6.04
CA ILE A 259 16.59 20.55 5.31
C ILE A 259 15.56 19.99 6.30
N LEU A 260 15.99 19.16 7.25
CA LEU A 260 15.10 18.61 8.29
C LEU A 260 14.51 19.72 9.16
N GLN A 261 15.28 20.75 9.50
CA GLN A 261 14.80 21.91 10.24
C GLN A 261 13.70 22.66 9.50
N GLN A 262 13.85 22.87 8.18
CA GLN A 262 12.83 23.51 7.34
C GLN A 262 11.61 22.62 7.08
N ALA A 263 11.81 21.30 7.01
CA ALA A 263 10.74 20.34 6.82
C ALA A 263 9.91 20.12 8.09
N SER A 264 10.52 20.26 9.28
CA SER A 264 9.89 19.96 10.57
C SER A 264 8.59 20.76 10.82
N PRO A 265 8.53 22.10 10.65
CA PRO A 265 7.27 22.84 10.75
C PRO A 265 6.19 22.35 9.77
N ARG A 266 6.58 21.97 8.55
CA ARG A 266 5.66 21.45 7.52
C ARG A 266 5.06 20.09 7.92
N MET A 267 5.77 19.31 8.74
CA MET A 267 5.27 18.04 9.26
C MET A 267 4.03 18.22 10.15
N PHE A 268 4.02 19.24 11.02
CA PHE A 268 2.85 19.52 11.87
C PHE A 268 1.60 19.84 11.04
N LEU A 269 1.78 20.63 9.98
CA LEU A 269 0.72 20.96 9.03
C LEU A 269 0.22 19.70 8.30
N ALA A 270 1.16 18.87 7.83
CA ALA A 270 0.83 17.62 7.14
C ALA A 270 0.05 16.64 8.04
N LEU A 271 0.44 16.51 9.31
CA LEU A 271 -0.26 15.66 10.28
C LEU A 271 -1.71 16.14 10.52
N GLY A 272 -1.95 17.45 10.55
CA GLY A 272 -3.30 18.01 10.63
C GLY A 272 -4.15 17.68 9.40
N VAL A 273 -3.64 17.96 8.19
CA VAL A 273 -4.36 17.69 6.93
C VAL A 273 -4.60 16.20 6.72
N ALA A 274 -3.66 15.35 7.14
CA ALA A 274 -3.80 13.91 6.99
C ALA A 274 -5.02 13.37 7.76
N GLY A 275 -5.41 13.96 8.90
CA GLY A 275 -6.66 13.63 9.58
C GLY A 275 -7.91 13.94 8.75
N LEU A 276 -7.90 15.04 7.98
CA LEU A 276 -8.99 15.38 7.06
C LEU A 276 -9.05 14.43 5.87
N ILE A 277 -7.89 14.06 5.31
CA ILE A 277 -7.79 13.08 4.22
C ILE A 277 -8.36 11.72 4.65
N LEU A 278 -8.11 11.30 5.90
CA LEU A 278 -8.68 10.07 6.44
C LEU A 278 -10.21 10.07 6.43
N LEU A 279 -10.85 11.23 6.58
CA LEU A 279 -12.31 11.40 6.48
C LEU A 279 -12.80 11.62 5.04
N ALA A 280 -11.98 11.31 4.03
CA ALA A 280 -12.22 11.66 2.62
C ALA A 280 -12.42 13.17 2.38
N GLY A 281 -11.94 14.01 3.30
CA GLY A 281 -11.91 15.46 3.19
C GLY A 281 -10.63 15.98 2.54
N THR A 282 -10.65 17.25 2.16
CA THR A 282 -9.48 17.97 1.64
C THR A 282 -9.45 19.37 2.23
N ASP A 283 -8.25 19.89 2.51
CA ASP A 283 -8.06 21.28 2.95
C ASP A 283 -7.04 21.99 2.06
N LEU A 284 -7.55 22.88 1.21
CA LEU A 284 -6.74 23.75 0.37
C LEU A 284 -6.38 25.08 1.07
N SER A 285 -7.07 25.42 2.15
CA SER A 285 -6.91 26.71 2.84
C SER A 285 -5.68 26.77 3.76
N ILE A 286 -5.07 25.63 4.10
CA ILE A 286 -3.96 25.56 5.06
C ILE A 286 -2.79 26.49 4.73
N GLY A 287 -2.43 26.61 3.45
CA GLY A 287 -1.34 27.51 3.05
C GLY A 287 -1.63 28.98 3.36
N ARG A 288 -2.89 29.41 3.18
CA ARG A 288 -3.32 30.78 3.53
C ARG A 288 -3.54 30.96 5.03
N MET A 289 -3.99 29.92 5.74
CA MET A 289 -4.08 29.93 7.20
C MET A 289 -2.69 30.10 7.84
N VAL A 290 -1.67 29.40 7.33
CA VAL A 290 -0.28 29.57 7.77
C VAL A 290 0.20 30.98 7.50
N GLY A 291 -0.08 31.53 6.31
CA GLY A 291 0.27 32.92 5.99
C GLY A 291 -0.35 33.93 6.96
N MET A 292 -1.65 33.80 7.24
CA MET A 292 -2.36 34.62 8.22
C MET A 292 -1.77 34.48 9.64
N GLY A 293 -1.52 33.24 10.07
CA GLY A 293 -0.92 32.96 11.37
C GLY A 293 0.48 33.58 11.49
N MET A 294 1.30 33.45 10.46
CA MET A 294 2.63 34.09 10.40
C MET A 294 2.51 35.61 10.47
N THR A 295 1.58 36.24 9.74
CA THR A 295 1.37 37.69 9.82
C THR A 295 0.97 38.12 11.23
N ALA A 296 -0.04 37.47 11.83
CA ALA A 296 -0.49 37.80 13.19
C ALA A 296 0.62 37.57 14.24
N ALA A 297 1.36 36.47 14.12
CA ALA A 297 2.48 36.13 14.97
C ALA A 297 3.62 37.17 14.86
N THR A 298 3.98 37.57 13.65
CA THR A 298 5.01 38.60 13.41
C THR A 298 4.60 39.94 13.99
N ILE A 299 3.34 40.38 13.80
CA ILE A 299 2.83 41.64 14.36
C ILE A 299 3.01 41.71 15.88
N ILE A 300 2.76 40.60 16.57
CA ILE A 300 2.81 40.51 18.03
C ILE A 300 4.26 40.38 18.53
N MET A 301 5.12 39.66 17.80
CA MET A 301 6.48 39.34 18.21
C MET A 301 7.55 40.25 17.59
N HIS A 302 7.16 41.26 16.83
CA HIS A 302 8.08 42.26 16.29
C HIS A 302 8.76 43.06 17.40
N GLN A 303 9.98 43.51 17.14
CA GLN A 303 10.74 44.37 18.03
C GLN A 303 10.64 45.83 17.55
N GLY A 304 9.94 46.66 18.31
CA GLY A 304 9.64 48.05 17.96
C GLY A 304 8.27 48.23 17.31
N PRO A 305 7.96 49.46 16.85
CA PRO A 305 6.73 49.73 16.12
C PRO A 305 6.73 48.96 14.80
N ASN A 306 5.61 48.27 14.51
CA ASN A 306 5.48 47.48 13.30
C ASN A 306 5.72 48.31 12.03
N THR A 307 6.50 47.76 11.09
CA THR A 307 6.81 48.42 9.79
C THR A 307 5.60 48.53 8.86
N GLY A 308 4.57 47.71 9.12
CA GLY A 308 3.30 47.72 8.39
C GLY A 308 2.13 48.09 9.29
N SER A 309 1.07 48.62 8.68
CA SER A 309 -0.21 48.87 9.35
C SER A 309 -1.20 47.74 9.08
N VAL A 310 -2.02 47.38 10.06
CA VAL A 310 -3.19 46.51 9.88
C VAL A 310 -4.43 47.37 9.98
N PHE A 311 -5.24 47.42 8.91
CA PHE A 311 -6.40 48.32 8.81
C PHE A 311 -6.07 49.80 9.10
N GLY A 312 -4.86 50.24 8.73
CA GLY A 312 -4.39 51.61 8.98
C GLY A 312 -3.85 51.85 10.40
N HIS A 313 -3.88 50.85 11.27
CA HIS A 313 -3.33 50.93 12.64
C HIS A 313 -1.95 50.27 12.73
N ILE A 314 -1.00 50.98 13.34
CA ILE A 314 0.32 50.45 13.66
C ILE A 314 0.27 49.91 15.09
N PHE A 315 0.62 48.64 15.25
CA PHE A 315 0.68 48.00 16.55
C PHE A 315 2.12 48.04 17.08
N ASP A 316 2.28 48.19 18.38
CA ASP A 316 3.57 48.03 19.07
C ASP A 316 3.34 47.25 20.36
N PHE A 317 3.91 46.05 20.43
CA PHE A 317 3.81 45.16 21.59
C PHE A 317 5.11 45.12 22.39
N THR A 318 6.08 45.97 22.07
CA THR A 318 7.43 45.98 22.66
C THR A 318 7.42 46.23 24.18
N GLY A 319 6.38 46.90 24.68
CA GLY A 319 6.19 47.09 26.13
C GLY A 319 5.90 45.81 26.92
N MET A 320 5.49 44.72 26.25
CA MET A 320 5.16 43.45 26.92
C MET A 320 6.40 42.55 27.07
N PRO A 321 6.51 41.75 28.15
CA PRO A 321 7.57 40.75 28.27
C PRO A 321 7.55 39.74 27.12
N VAL A 322 8.73 39.29 26.69
CA VAL A 322 8.91 38.37 25.55
C VAL A 322 8.03 37.12 25.66
N LEU A 323 8.00 36.48 26.84
CA LEU A 323 7.19 35.28 27.08
C LEU A 323 5.69 35.54 26.89
N VAL A 324 5.22 36.72 27.31
CA VAL A 324 3.81 37.12 27.17
C VAL A 324 3.46 37.32 25.70
N ARG A 325 4.36 37.93 24.90
CA ARG A 325 4.16 38.07 23.45
C ARG A 325 4.07 36.72 22.75
N VAL A 326 4.93 35.76 23.11
CA VAL A 326 4.91 34.40 22.55
C VAL A 326 3.58 33.71 22.86
N LEU A 327 3.12 33.76 24.11
CA LEU A 327 1.84 33.15 24.50
C LEU A 327 0.65 33.84 23.82
N LEU A 328 0.67 35.17 23.74
CA LEU A 328 -0.36 35.93 23.05
C LEU A 328 -0.41 35.57 21.56
N ALA A 329 0.75 35.50 20.89
CA ALA A 329 0.84 35.10 19.49
C ALA A 329 0.30 33.68 19.27
N LEU A 330 0.63 32.74 20.15
CA LEU A 330 0.10 31.38 20.10
C LEU A 330 -1.42 31.35 20.22
N VAL A 331 -1.98 32.03 21.23
CA VAL A 331 -3.43 32.07 21.47
C VAL A 331 -4.17 32.72 20.30
N VAL A 332 -3.66 33.85 19.78
CA VAL A 332 -4.26 34.53 18.63
C VAL A 332 -4.23 33.64 17.39
N CYS A 333 -3.13 32.95 17.12
CA CYS A 333 -3.04 32.02 15.99
C CYS A 333 -4.04 30.87 16.11
N ILE A 334 -4.17 30.27 17.31
CA ILE A 334 -5.13 29.17 17.55
C ILE A 334 -6.56 29.64 17.31
N ILE A 335 -6.93 30.80 17.86
CA ILE A 335 -8.28 31.37 17.71
C ILE A 335 -8.58 31.66 16.25
N LEU A 336 -7.69 32.37 15.55
CA LEU A 336 -7.91 32.72 14.14
C LEU A 336 -8.03 31.48 13.27
N CYS A 337 -7.09 30.53 13.38
CA CYS A 337 -7.15 29.29 12.61
C CYS A 337 -8.42 28.51 12.92
N THR A 338 -8.80 28.39 14.19
CA THR A 338 -10.00 27.64 14.59
C THR A 338 -11.28 28.27 14.04
N ILE A 339 -11.39 29.61 14.04
CA ILE A 339 -12.54 30.30 13.46
C ILE A 339 -12.67 29.98 11.97
N PHE A 340 -11.60 30.16 11.19
CA PHE A 340 -11.66 29.93 9.74
C PHE A 340 -11.83 28.45 9.39
N THR A 341 -11.17 27.54 10.12
CA THR A 341 -11.37 26.09 9.92
C THR A 341 -12.79 25.67 10.32
N ALA A 342 -13.35 26.22 11.39
CA ALA A 342 -14.72 25.91 11.82
C ALA A 342 -15.77 26.41 10.82
N ILE A 343 -15.56 27.56 10.19
CA ILE A 343 -16.42 28.05 9.10
C ILE A 343 -16.44 27.03 7.96
N ALA A 344 -15.26 26.63 7.47
CA ALA A 344 -15.17 25.64 6.39
C ALA A 344 -15.82 24.30 6.80
N GLY A 345 -15.51 23.79 7.99
CA GLY A 345 -16.08 22.56 8.53
C GLY A 345 -17.60 22.61 8.70
N PHE A 346 -18.14 23.73 9.19
CA PHE A 346 -19.58 23.94 9.33
C PHE A 346 -20.29 23.87 7.99
N PHE A 347 -19.74 24.54 6.97
CA PHE A 347 -20.32 24.54 5.63
C PHE A 347 -20.30 23.15 4.98
N THR A 348 -19.21 22.41 5.14
CA THR A 348 -19.12 21.01 4.69
C THR A 348 -20.10 20.12 5.45
N ALA A 349 -20.19 20.22 6.77
CA ALA A 349 -21.02 19.34 7.59
C ALA A 349 -22.53 19.64 7.45
N LYS A 350 -22.93 20.92 7.48
CA LYS A 350 -24.34 21.32 7.49
C LYS A 350 -24.96 21.31 6.10
N PHE A 351 -24.24 21.82 5.09
CA PHE A 351 -24.75 21.96 3.73
C PHE A 351 -24.31 20.84 2.80
N LYS A 352 -23.56 19.84 3.30
CA LYS A 352 -23.03 18.72 2.52
C LYS A 352 -22.26 19.18 1.26
N MET A 353 -21.64 20.36 1.32
CA MET A 353 -20.83 20.86 0.22
C MET A 353 -19.51 20.10 0.16
N HIS A 354 -19.05 19.79 -1.06
CA HIS A 354 -17.78 19.09 -1.25
C HIS A 354 -16.63 19.87 -0.56
N PRO A 355 -15.80 19.23 0.29
CA PRO A 355 -14.76 19.90 1.09
C PRO A 355 -13.83 20.82 0.30
N PHE A 356 -13.53 20.43 -0.94
CA PHE A 356 -12.75 21.25 -1.88
C PHE A 356 -13.35 22.65 -2.10
N ILE A 357 -14.67 22.76 -2.29
CA ILE A 357 -15.36 24.03 -2.55
C ILE A 357 -15.30 24.93 -1.31
N SER A 358 -15.64 24.36 -0.15
CA SER A 358 -15.67 25.13 1.10
C SER A 358 -14.28 25.63 1.50
N THR A 359 -13.25 24.78 1.38
CA THR A 359 -11.88 25.14 1.75
C THR A 359 -11.22 26.05 0.71
N MET A 360 -11.52 25.91 -0.59
CA MET A 360 -11.08 26.88 -1.61
C MET A 360 -11.71 28.26 -1.38
N ALA A 361 -13.01 28.34 -1.03
CA ALA A 361 -13.64 29.61 -0.68
C ALA A 361 -12.99 30.23 0.57
N ASN A 362 -12.76 29.43 1.61
CA ASN A 362 -12.09 29.86 2.83
C ASN A 362 -10.68 30.41 2.54
N MET A 363 -9.94 29.74 1.65
CA MET A 363 -8.64 30.19 1.17
C MET A 363 -8.69 31.61 0.57
N LEU A 364 -9.69 31.91 -0.25
CA LEU A 364 -9.89 33.22 -0.87
C LEU A 364 -10.29 34.30 0.15
N VAL A 365 -11.16 33.96 1.11
CA VAL A 365 -11.55 34.87 2.20
C VAL A 365 -10.34 35.26 3.04
N ILE A 366 -9.55 34.28 3.48
CA ILE A 366 -8.32 34.54 4.26
C ILE A 366 -7.35 35.40 3.43
N PHE A 367 -7.14 35.04 2.16
CA PHE A 367 -6.24 35.79 1.29
C PHE A 367 -6.70 37.24 1.11
N GLY A 368 -8.00 37.48 0.87
CA GLY A 368 -8.57 38.82 0.74
C GLY A 368 -8.45 39.64 2.02
N LEU A 369 -8.82 39.06 3.16
CA LEU A 369 -8.74 39.74 4.47
C LEU A 369 -7.29 40.10 4.83
N VAL A 370 -6.36 39.16 4.71
CA VAL A 370 -4.95 39.41 5.03
C VAL A 370 -4.38 40.45 4.06
N THR A 371 -4.57 40.30 2.75
CA THR A 371 -4.02 41.25 1.76
C THR A 371 -4.61 42.65 1.90
N TYR A 372 -5.92 42.76 2.14
CA TYR A 372 -6.58 44.04 2.32
C TYR A 372 -6.17 44.73 3.62
N SER A 373 -6.11 43.98 4.72
CA SER A 373 -5.76 44.50 6.04
C SER A 373 -4.32 45.00 6.10
N THR A 374 -3.39 44.30 5.46
CA THR A 374 -1.95 44.63 5.48
C THR A 374 -1.50 45.49 4.31
N LYS A 375 -2.38 45.77 3.33
CA LYS A 375 -2.01 46.39 2.03
C LYS A 375 -0.87 45.66 1.30
N GLY A 376 -0.63 44.39 1.63
CA GLY A 376 0.45 43.59 1.04
C GLY A 376 1.86 43.96 1.53
N VAL A 377 2.01 44.77 2.58
CA VAL A 377 3.33 45.11 3.13
C VAL A 377 3.83 44.08 4.13
N SER A 378 5.15 43.96 4.27
CA SER A 378 5.81 43.08 5.24
C SER A 378 5.91 43.75 6.62
N PHE A 379 5.80 42.95 7.69
CA PHE A 379 5.86 43.39 9.09
C PHE A 379 7.27 43.23 9.71
N GLY A 380 8.31 43.11 8.88
CA GLY A 380 9.68 42.99 9.36
C GLY A 380 10.02 41.63 9.97
N ALA A 381 11.09 41.60 10.78
CA ALA A 381 11.58 40.40 11.43
C ALA A 381 11.11 40.31 12.88
N ILE A 382 10.98 39.09 13.39
CA ILE A 382 10.69 38.81 14.80
C ILE A 382 11.96 39.06 15.64
N GLU A 383 11.80 39.45 16.91
CA GLU A 383 12.90 39.60 17.87
C GLU A 383 13.75 38.30 17.93
N SER A 384 15.08 38.40 17.72
CA SER A 384 15.96 37.22 17.54
C SER A 384 16.04 36.32 18.78
N THR A 385 15.78 36.87 19.96
CA THR A 385 15.70 36.15 21.25
C THR A 385 14.59 35.09 21.26
N ILE A 386 13.52 35.28 20.48
CA ILE A 386 12.35 34.38 20.46
C ILE A 386 12.68 33.05 19.75
N PRO A 387 13.18 33.04 18.49
CA PRO A 387 13.62 31.80 17.84
C PRO A 387 14.68 31.03 18.63
N GLU A 388 15.62 31.74 19.27
CA GLU A 388 16.68 31.13 20.08
C GLU A 388 16.13 30.43 21.33
N MET A 389 15.08 30.98 21.94
CA MET A 389 14.42 30.41 23.12
C MET A 389 13.56 29.19 22.77
N ILE A 390 12.79 29.25 21.67
CA ILE A 390 11.79 28.22 21.31
C ILE A 390 12.42 27.06 20.52
N ILE A 391 13.44 27.37 19.70
CA ILE A 391 14.12 26.38 18.84
C ILE A 391 15.63 26.43 19.13
N PRO A 392 16.07 26.09 20.36
CA PRO A 392 17.49 26.04 20.65
C PRO A 392 18.18 24.96 19.82
N LYS A 393 19.47 25.14 19.56
CA LYS A 393 20.32 24.13 18.94
C LYS A 393 21.09 23.37 20.02
N ILE A 394 20.93 22.05 20.07
CA ILE A 394 21.76 21.19 20.94
C ILE A 394 23.18 21.20 20.36
N ASN A 395 24.18 21.53 21.20
CA ASN A 395 25.59 21.64 20.82
C ASN A 395 25.84 22.50 19.57
N ASN A 396 25.07 23.58 19.37
CA ASN A 396 25.12 24.49 18.21
C ASN A 396 24.90 23.87 16.82
N SER A 397 24.71 22.57 16.70
CA SER A 397 24.58 21.87 15.40
C SER A 397 23.21 21.24 15.20
N PHE A 398 22.53 20.77 16.25
CA PHE A 398 21.30 20.00 16.10
C PHE A 398 20.03 20.81 16.45
N PRO A 399 19.16 21.13 15.48
CA PRO A 399 17.93 21.88 15.73
C PRO A 399 16.89 21.05 16.50
N THR A 400 16.47 21.52 17.68
CA THR A 400 15.48 20.80 18.53
C THR A 400 14.10 20.63 17.90
N ILE A 401 13.73 21.46 16.91
CA ILE A 401 12.43 21.33 16.21
C ILE A 401 12.24 19.98 15.50
N ILE A 402 13.34 19.30 15.17
CA ILE A 402 13.31 17.95 14.61
C ILE A 402 12.75 16.97 15.64
N LEU A 403 13.12 17.10 16.93
CA LEU A 403 12.59 16.26 18.01
C LEU A 403 11.10 16.51 18.24
N TRP A 404 10.67 17.77 18.19
CA TRP A 404 9.26 18.12 18.30
C TRP A 404 8.43 17.52 17.16
N ALA A 405 8.96 17.52 15.92
CA ALA A 405 8.29 16.88 14.79
C ALA A 405 8.20 15.34 14.97
N VAL A 406 9.27 14.69 15.41
CA VAL A 406 9.27 13.24 15.70
C VAL A 406 8.27 12.90 16.81
N ALA A 407 8.24 13.70 17.88
CA ALA A 407 7.28 13.53 18.98
C ALA A 407 5.84 13.69 18.47
N ALA A 408 5.55 14.69 17.64
CA ALA A 408 4.24 14.88 17.04
C ALA A 408 3.82 13.69 16.16
N VAL A 409 4.73 13.16 15.34
CA VAL A 409 4.48 11.95 14.55
C VAL A 409 4.16 10.76 15.46
N ALA A 410 4.92 10.55 16.54
CA ALA A 410 4.69 9.46 17.48
C ALA A 410 3.33 9.59 18.20
N ILE A 411 2.96 10.81 18.61
CA ILE A 411 1.66 11.09 19.25
C ILE A 411 0.52 10.81 18.28
N VAL A 412 0.57 11.33 17.05
CA VAL A 412 -0.48 11.12 16.05
C VAL A 412 -0.57 9.64 15.65
N TRP A 413 0.56 8.98 15.48
CA TRP A 413 0.61 7.53 15.24
C TRP A 413 -0.08 6.74 16.35
N PHE A 414 0.15 7.11 17.61
CA PHE A 414 -0.50 6.48 18.75
C PHE A 414 -2.01 6.74 18.74
N ILE A 415 -2.43 7.99 18.51
CA ILE A 415 -3.85 8.34 18.42
C ILE A 415 -4.53 7.50 17.34
N TRP A 416 -3.97 7.46 16.12
CA TRP A 416 -4.62 6.76 15.00
C TRP A 416 -4.61 5.24 15.13
N ASN A 417 -3.54 4.63 15.64
CA ASN A 417 -3.42 3.17 15.67
C ASN A 417 -3.89 2.52 16.99
N LYS A 418 -3.82 3.26 18.11
CA LYS A 418 -4.06 2.69 19.45
C LYS A 418 -5.34 3.20 20.11
N THR A 419 -5.91 4.33 19.69
CA THR A 419 -7.16 4.85 20.30
C THR A 419 -8.41 4.47 19.52
N THR A 420 -9.56 4.53 20.20
CA THR A 420 -10.89 4.35 19.57
C THR A 420 -11.20 5.47 18.59
N PHE A 421 -10.82 6.72 18.91
CA PHE A 421 -10.99 7.86 18.02
C PHE A 421 -10.35 7.62 16.65
N GLY A 422 -9.11 7.14 16.62
CA GLY A 422 -8.41 6.79 15.38
C GLY A 422 -9.17 5.75 14.55
N LYS A 423 -9.57 4.64 15.17
CA LYS A 423 -10.32 3.57 14.49
C LYS A 423 -11.67 4.05 13.96
N ASN A 424 -12.38 4.88 14.72
CA ASN A 424 -13.65 5.47 14.30
C ASN A 424 -13.46 6.41 13.10
N LEU A 425 -12.38 7.21 13.10
CA LEU A 425 -12.03 8.09 11.98
C LEU A 425 -11.85 7.30 10.68
N PHE A 426 -11.11 6.19 10.72
CA PHE A 426 -10.93 5.30 9.56
C PHE A 426 -12.24 4.64 9.13
N ALA A 427 -13.11 4.24 10.06
CA ALA A 427 -14.40 3.64 9.75
C ALA A 427 -15.33 4.63 9.02
N VAL A 428 -15.43 5.86 9.53
CA VAL A 428 -16.23 6.94 8.92
C VAL A 428 -15.68 7.32 7.54
N GLY A 429 -14.35 7.42 7.42
CA GLY A 429 -13.69 7.73 6.15
C GLY A 429 -13.87 6.68 5.06
N GLY A 430 -13.91 5.39 5.44
CA GLY A 430 -14.16 4.30 4.51
C GLY A 430 -15.62 4.21 4.06
N ASN A 431 -16.55 4.25 5.01
CA ASN A 431 -17.99 4.28 4.73
C ASN A 431 -18.77 4.88 5.90
N ALA A 432 -19.15 6.15 5.77
CA ALA A 432 -19.88 6.88 6.81
C ALA A 432 -21.26 6.27 7.14
N GLU A 433 -21.96 5.70 6.15
CA GLU A 433 -23.26 5.05 6.38
C GLU A 433 -23.11 3.76 7.19
N ALA A 434 -22.13 2.92 6.83
CA ALA A 434 -21.84 1.69 7.57
C ALA A 434 -21.34 1.98 8.99
N ALA A 435 -20.56 3.05 9.17
CA ALA A 435 -20.13 3.53 10.49
C ALA A 435 -21.33 3.95 11.35
N ALA A 436 -22.26 4.74 10.80
CA ALA A 436 -23.46 5.17 11.51
C ALA A 436 -24.36 4.00 11.90
N VAL A 437 -24.56 3.01 11.02
CA VAL A 437 -25.32 1.78 11.32
C VAL A 437 -24.62 0.93 12.40
N SER A 438 -23.30 1.05 12.52
CA SER A 438 -22.49 0.39 13.55
C SER A 438 -22.42 1.16 14.87
N GLY A 439 -23.12 2.31 14.98
CA GLY A 439 -23.17 3.14 16.18
C GLY A 439 -21.91 3.98 16.43
N ILE A 440 -21.13 4.25 15.38
CA ILE A 440 -19.95 5.13 15.41
C ILE A 440 -20.32 6.55 15.01
#